data_AF-L8M8I8-F1
#
_entry.id   AF-L8M8I8-F1
#
_cell.length_a   1.000
_cell.length_b   1.000
_cell.length_c   1.000
_cell.angle_alpha   90.00
_cell.angle_beta   90.00
_cell.angle_gamma   90.00
#
_symmetry.space_group_name_H-M   'P 1'
#
loop_
_entity.id
_entity.type
_entity.pdbx_description
1 polymer ?
#
loop_
_entity_poly.entity_id
_entity_poly.type
_entity_poly.pdbx_seq_one_letter_code
_entity_poly.pdbx_strand_id
1 'polypeptide(L)'
;MVNHDIVITEEQKHNNLEIIFMWYLTIASTVFVYWLGLFMNDDSTPKNHVDSWLVLLIAPLFWPIVVPMSIWELAGKASKKPDLSQESI
;
A
#
# COMPACT_ATOMS: atom_id res chain seq x y z
N MET A 1 24.36 -37.64 15.39
CA MET A 1 24.87 -37.17 14.09
C MET A 1 23.85 -36.18 13.56
N VAL A 2 24.10 -34.87 13.72
CA VAL A 2 23.17 -33.81 13.28
C VAL A 2 23.28 -33.71 11.76
N ASN A 3 22.14 -33.70 11.08
CA ASN A 3 22.08 -33.74 9.64
C ASN A 3 22.40 -32.34 9.09
N HIS A 4 23.62 -32.16 8.57
CA HIS A 4 24.14 -30.86 8.11
C HIS A 4 23.22 -30.19 7.09
N ASP A 5 22.52 -30.96 6.26
CA ASP A 5 21.59 -30.44 5.25
C ASP A 5 20.40 -29.70 5.86
N ILE A 6 19.90 -30.16 7.02
CA ILE A 6 18.77 -29.53 7.73
C ILE A 6 19.18 -28.18 8.30
N VAL A 7 20.40 -28.08 8.85
CA VAL A 7 20.93 -26.84 9.43
C VAL A 7 21.10 -25.75 8.35
N ILE A 8 21.65 -26.12 7.20
CA ILE A 8 21.84 -25.19 6.07
C ILE A 8 20.48 -24.69 5.52
N THR A 9 19.46 -25.55 5.53
CA THR A 9 18.13 -25.20 5.00
C THR A 9 17.39 -24.18 5.88
N GLU A 10 17.44 -24.35 7.21
CA GLU A 10 16.83 -23.41 8.15
C GLU A 10 17.52 -22.03 8.13
N GLU A 11 18.85 -22.00 8.02
CA GLU A 11 19.63 -20.76 7.91
C GLU A 11 19.31 -19.99 6.62
N GLN A 12 19.26 -20.68 5.47
CA GLN A 12 18.92 -20.06 4.19
C GLN A 12 17.47 -19.54 4.16
N LYS A 13 16.53 -20.31 4.72
CA LYS A 13 15.12 -19.90 4.82
C LYS A 13 14.96 -18.64 5.68
N HIS A 14 15.68 -18.55 6.80
CA HIS A 14 15.68 -17.37 7.67
C HIS A 14 16.15 -16.14 6.90
N ASN A 15 17.30 -16.22 6.23
CA ASN A 15 17.89 -15.11 5.48
C ASN A 15 16.98 -14.60 4.36
N ASN A 16 16.31 -15.51 3.63
CA ASN A 16 15.39 -15.14 2.56
C ASN A 16 14.16 -14.38 3.06
N LEU A 17 13.60 -14.80 4.21
CA LEU A 17 12.44 -14.14 4.80
C LEU A 17 12.79 -12.72 5.26
N GLU A 18 13.95 -12.53 5.86
CA GLU A 18 14.43 -11.22 6.29
C GLU A 18 14.62 -10.26 5.11
N ILE A 19 15.20 -10.74 4.01
CA ILE A 19 15.38 -9.94 2.79
C ILE A 19 14.02 -9.52 2.21
N ILE A 20 13.06 -10.44 2.11
CA ILE A 20 11.70 -10.13 1.62
C ILE A 20 11.03 -9.09 2.52
N PHE A 21 11.16 -9.24 3.82
CA PHE A 21 10.60 -8.31 4.80
C PHE A 21 11.25 -6.92 4.71
N MET A 22 12.58 -6.85 4.55
CA MET A 22 13.29 -5.58 4.34
C MET A 22 12.84 -4.87 3.07
N TRP A 23 12.70 -5.60 1.95
CA TRP A 23 12.19 -5.02 0.71
C TRP A 23 10.75 -4.52 0.85
N TYR A 24 9.90 -5.29 1.52
CA TYR A 24 8.52 -4.89 1.83
C TYR A 24 8.48 -3.56 2.59
N LEU A 25 9.23 -3.46 3.69
CA LEU A 25 9.30 -2.25 4.50
C LEU A 25 9.90 -1.07 3.73
N THR A 26 10.90 -1.31 2.90
CA THR A 26 11.54 -0.26 2.09
C THR A 26 10.55 0.37 1.11
N ILE A 27 9.75 -0.46 0.41
CA ILE A 27 8.73 0.02 -0.51
C ILE A 27 7.62 0.75 0.26
N ALA A 28 7.11 0.16 1.34
CA ALA A 28 6.07 0.77 2.18
C ALA A 28 6.51 2.14 2.73
N SER A 29 7.75 2.24 3.22
CA SER A 29 8.33 3.49 3.73
C SER A 29 8.48 4.54 2.62
N THR A 30 8.89 4.14 1.42
CA THR A 30 9.04 5.07 0.28
C THR A 30 7.69 5.66 -0.12
N VAL A 31 6.66 4.82 -0.25
CA VAL A 31 5.29 5.27 -0.56
C VAL A 31 4.75 6.18 0.55
N PHE A 32 4.96 5.80 1.81
CA PHE A 32 4.57 6.62 2.96
C PHE A 32 5.18 8.02 2.91
N VAL A 33 6.49 8.14 2.69
CA VAL A 33 7.18 9.44 2.63
C VAL A 33 6.67 10.29 1.46
N TYR A 34 6.45 9.68 0.29
CA TYR A 34 5.89 10.38 -0.87
C TYR A 34 4.49 10.94 -0.57
N TRP A 35 3.61 10.11 -0.01
CA TRP A 35 2.25 10.51 0.35
C TRP A 35 2.23 11.52 1.49
N LEU A 36 3.10 11.39 2.48
CA LEU A 36 3.28 12.37 3.55
C LEU A 36 3.70 13.73 3.02
N GLY A 37 4.65 13.76 2.08
CA GLY A 37 5.05 15.01 1.42
C GLY A 37 3.89 15.67 0.68
N LEU A 38 3.12 14.87 -0.06
CA LEU A 38 1.94 15.35 -0.79
C LEU A 38 0.85 15.87 0.16
N PHE A 39 0.58 15.16 1.27
CA PHE A 39 -0.36 15.56 2.30
C PHE A 39 0.08 16.82 3.05
N MET A 40 1.38 16.99 3.29
CA MET A 40 1.91 18.19 3.94
C MET A 40 1.84 19.43 3.05
N ASN A 41 2.03 19.25 1.74
CA ASN A 41 1.97 20.31 0.73
C ASN A 41 0.52 20.65 0.31
N ASP A 42 -0.45 19.82 0.70
CA ASP A 42 -1.87 20.12 0.50
C ASP A 42 -2.37 21.04 1.62
N ASP A 43 -2.61 22.31 1.28
CA ASP A 43 -3.19 23.31 2.18
C ASP A 43 -4.73 23.24 2.23
N SER A 44 -5.36 22.44 1.35
CA SER A 44 -6.83 22.34 1.25
C SER A 44 -7.44 21.37 2.27
N THR A 45 -6.65 20.43 2.81
CA THR A 45 -7.14 19.41 3.75
C THR A 45 -6.74 19.76 5.20
N PRO A 46 -7.71 19.90 6.14
CA PRO A 46 -7.39 20.15 7.55
C PRO A 46 -6.59 18.99 8.15
N LYS A 47 -5.34 19.26 8.52
CA LYS A 47 -4.37 18.27 9.08
C LYS A 47 -4.79 17.68 10.45
N ASN A 48 -5.93 18.11 11.00
CA ASN A 48 -6.50 17.64 12.27
C ASN A 48 -7.37 16.38 12.14
N HIS A 49 -7.68 15.92 10.93
CA HIS A 49 -8.45 14.69 10.76
C HIS A 49 -7.58 13.47 10.98
N VAL A 50 -7.81 12.77 12.10
CA VAL A 50 -7.11 11.52 12.48
C VAL A 50 -7.25 10.45 11.39
N ASP A 51 -8.37 10.43 10.67
CA ASP A 51 -8.62 9.48 9.58
C ASP A 51 -7.62 9.64 8.43
N SER A 52 -7.20 10.86 8.09
CA SER A 52 -6.20 11.10 7.04
C SER A 52 -4.85 10.50 7.41
N TRP A 53 -4.44 10.63 8.68
CA TRP A 53 -3.22 10.02 9.21
C TRP A 53 -3.31 8.49 9.26
N LEU A 54 -4.49 7.97 9.64
CA LEU A 54 -4.76 6.54 9.66
C LEU A 54 -4.63 5.94 8.26
N VAL A 55 -5.25 6.57 7.25
CA VAL A 55 -5.14 6.13 5.85
C VAL A 55 -3.70 6.24 5.36
N LEU A 56 -2.98 7.30 5.71
CA LEU A 56 -1.58 7.49 5.32
C LEU A 56 -0.68 6.35 5.82
N LEU A 57 -0.97 5.79 6.99
CA LEU A 57 -0.23 4.66 7.58
C LEU A 57 -0.72 3.31 7.08
N ILE A 58 -2.04 3.08 7.07
CA ILE A 58 -2.64 1.78 6.75
C ILE A 58 -2.52 1.47 5.26
N ALA A 59 -2.69 2.44 4.37
CA ALA A 59 -2.67 2.20 2.93
C ALA A 59 -1.31 1.63 2.43
N PRO A 60 -0.14 2.21 2.76
CA PRO A 60 1.14 1.63 2.39
C PRO A 60 1.46 0.35 3.17
N LEU A 61 0.99 0.20 4.41
CA LEU A 61 1.23 -1.01 5.21
C LEU A 61 0.39 -2.21 4.74
N PHE A 62 -0.75 -2.00 4.09
CA PHE A 62 -1.60 -3.04 3.52
C PHE A 62 -1.66 -2.97 1.99
N TRP A 63 -0.61 -2.42 1.36
CA TRP A 63 -0.55 -2.24 -0.10
C TRP A 63 -0.87 -3.49 -0.93
N PRO A 64 -0.54 -4.75 -0.54
CA PRO A 64 -0.88 -5.92 -1.36
C PRO A 64 -2.39 -6.19 -1.42
N ILE A 65 -3.17 -5.64 -0.49
CA ILE A 65 -4.64 -5.75 -0.44
C ILE A 65 -5.28 -4.47 -1.00
N VAL A 66 -4.75 -3.32 -0.63
CA VAL A 66 -5.29 -2.01 -1.04
C VAL A 66 -5.20 -1.83 -2.55
N VAL A 67 -4.06 -2.17 -3.17
CA VAL A 67 -3.87 -2.02 -4.62
C VAL A 67 -4.89 -2.82 -5.44
N PRO A 68 -5.09 -4.14 -5.24
CA PRO A 68 -6.10 -4.88 -6.01
C PRO A 68 -7.53 -4.40 -5.74
N MET A 69 -7.84 -4.00 -4.49
CA MET A 69 -9.14 -3.40 -4.17
C MET A 69 -9.38 -2.09 -4.92
N SER A 70 -8.38 -1.20 -4.96
CA SER A 70 -8.47 0.07 -5.71
C SER A 70 -8.65 -0.16 -7.20
N ILE A 71 -7.94 -1.14 -7.78
CA ILE A 71 -8.10 -1.52 -9.20
C ILE A 71 -9.52 -2.02 -9.46
N TRP A 72 -10.07 -2.85 -8.57
CA TRP A 72 -11.43 -3.35 -8.69
C TRP A 72 -12.48 -2.24 -8.62
N GLU A 73 -12.34 -1.32 -7.68
CA GLU A 73 -13.24 -0.17 -7.53
C GLU A 73 -13.17 0.75 -8.77
N LEU A 74 -11.96 1.04 -9.25
CA LEU A 74 -11.72 1.81 -10.46
C LEU A 74 -12.35 1.15 -11.69
N ALA A 75 -12.21 -0.18 -11.83
CA ALA A 75 -12.82 -0.94 -12.92
C ALA A 75 -14.35 -0.87 -12.88
N GLY A 76 -14.96 -0.99 -11.69
CA GLY A 76 -16.41 -0.84 -11.51
C GLY A 76 -16.91 0.57 -11.86
N LYS A 77 -16.15 1.60 -11.50
CA LYS A 77 -16.49 3.01 -11.80
C LYS A 77 -16.30 3.33 -13.29
N ALA A 78 -15.25 2.82 -13.93
CA ALA A 78 -15.03 2.99 -15.37
C ALA A 78 -16.10 2.28 -16.21
N SER A 79 -16.69 1.20 -15.69
CA SER A 79 -17.78 0.49 -16.35
C SER A 79 -19.15 1.18 -16.22
N LYS A 80 -19.33 2.10 -15.26
CA LYS A 80 -20.45 3.04 -15.28
C LYS A 80 -20.13 4.14 -16.29
N LYS A 81 -20.68 4.01 -17.51
CA LYS A 81 -20.73 5.11 -18.48
C LYS A 81 -21.18 6.39 -17.78
N PRO A 82 -20.59 7.57 -18.09
CA PRO A 82 -21.15 8.83 -17.66
C PRO A 82 -22.60 8.89 -18.15
N ASP A 83 -23.53 9.01 -17.22
CA ASP A 83 -24.93 9.23 -17.55
C ASP A 83 -25.03 10.64 -18.14
N LEU A 84 -25.12 10.71 -19.47
CA LEU A 84 -25.31 11.93 -20.26
C LEU A 84 -26.70 12.57 -20.05
N SER A 85 -27.40 12.26 -18.95
CA SER A 85 -28.74 12.77 -18.62
C SER A 85 -28.73 14.08 -17.82
N GLN A 86 -27.57 14.63 -17.49
CA GLN A 86 -27.46 15.87 -16.68
C GLN A 86 -27.05 17.12 -17.47
N GLU A 87 -26.98 17.05 -18.81
CA GLU A 87 -26.81 18.24 -19.67
C GLU A 87 -28.17 18.66 -20.27
N SER A 88 -29.07 19.17 -19.43
CA SER A 88 -30.25 19.92 -19.90
C SER A 88 -30.81 20.85 -18.82
N ILE A 89 -30.06 21.89 -18.43
CA ILE A 89 -30.62 23.19 -18.01
C ILE A 89 -29.75 24.32 -18.57
#